data_AF-A0AAW6PAW4-F1
#
_entry.id   AF-A0AAW6PAW4-F1
#
_cell.length_a   1.000
_cell.length_b   1.000
_cell.length_c   1.000
_cell.angle_alpha   90.00
_cell.angle_beta   90.00
_cell.angle_gamma   90.00
#
_symmetry.space_group_name_H-M   'P 1'
#
loop_
_entity.id
_entity.type
_entity.pdbx_description
1 polymer ?
#
loop_
_entity_poly.entity_id
_entity_poly.type
_entity_poly.pdbx_seq_one_letter_code
_entity_poly.pdbx_strand_id
1 'polypeptide(L)'
;MRAACAGVGLIEVLVALLVLTVGGLGMLALQSQAVQNTQAAILQGNAVMLAHDLLEMMRSNRDAVLDATGQLNGESKYFKAEKSAFPAIPDNCGTRQRGSGGDGVATADLGCWRGRIERLLPVTEDLLTKEFAVCRSASGEACSDAGSLVMIRVAWADKRSKMCDGGVCSYVLRAEL
;
A
#
# COMPACT_ATOMS: atom_id res chain seq x y z
N MET A 1 15.15 60.37 -32.24
CA MET A 1 15.76 59.06 -31.95
C MET A 1 14.98 58.01 -32.73
N ARG A 2 15.52 57.47 -33.82
CA ARG A 2 14.92 56.33 -34.53
C ARG A 2 15.77 55.12 -34.21
N ALA A 3 15.26 54.23 -33.37
CA ALA A 3 15.89 52.93 -33.13
C ALA A 3 15.77 52.12 -34.42
N ALA A 4 16.91 51.70 -34.97
CA ALA A 4 16.93 50.77 -36.08
C ALA A 4 16.43 49.41 -35.58
N CYS A 5 15.36 48.90 -36.18
CA CYS A 5 14.95 47.51 -35.99
C CYS A 5 15.99 46.64 -36.69
N ALA A 6 16.91 46.04 -35.93
CA ALA A 6 17.80 45.02 -36.46
C ALA A 6 16.96 43.77 -36.73
N GLY A 7 16.87 43.37 -38.00
CA GLY A 7 16.19 42.13 -38.38
C GLY A 7 16.92 40.94 -37.76
N VAL A 8 16.17 40.09 -37.05
CA VAL A 8 16.66 38.83 -36.45
C VAL A 8 17.25 37.97 -37.57
N GLY A 9 18.51 37.58 -37.43
CA GLY A 9 19.19 36.74 -38.43
C GLY A 9 18.62 35.32 -38.45
N LEU A 10 18.59 34.67 -39.61
CA LEU A 10 18.09 33.28 -39.74
C LEU A 10 18.81 32.30 -38.79
N ILE A 11 20.10 32.53 -38.52
CA ILE A 11 20.91 31.74 -37.56
C ILE A 11 20.39 31.90 -36.12
N GLU A 12 19.94 33.09 -35.73
CA GLU A 12 19.44 33.37 -34.38
C GLU A 12 18.15 32.59 -34.11
N VAL A 13 17.24 32.54 -35.10
CA VAL A 13 16.01 31.74 -35.02
C VAL A 13 16.32 30.24 -34.95
N LEU A 14 17.29 29.75 -35.73
CA LEU A 14 17.70 28.35 -35.71
C LEU A 14 18.29 27.95 -34.35
N VAL A 15 19.13 28.80 -33.76
CA VAL A 15 19.68 28.56 -32.41
C VAL A 15 18.58 28.63 -31.35
N ALA A 16 17.65 29.58 -31.43
CA ALA A 16 16.51 29.65 -30.51
C ALA A 16 15.63 28.39 -30.56
N LEU A 17 15.35 27.88 -31.76
CA LEU A 17 14.62 26.62 -31.95
C LEU A 17 15.39 25.41 -31.40
N LEU A 18 16.71 25.36 -31.61
CA LEU A 18 17.56 24.30 -31.06
C LEU A 18 17.50 24.30 -29.53
N VAL A 19 17.67 25.45 -28.90
CA VAL A 19 17.63 25.58 -27.43
C VAL A 19 16.23 25.23 -26.89
N LEU A 20 15.17 25.69 -27.54
CA LEU A 20 13.79 25.39 -27.15
C LEU A 20 13.47 23.90 -27.24
N THR A 21 13.90 23.23 -28.32
CA THR A 21 13.64 21.80 -28.51
C THR A 21 14.40 20.95 -27.50
N VAL A 22 15.68 21.23 -27.25
CA VAL A 22 16.48 20.53 -26.23
C VAL A 22 15.92 20.78 -24.83
N GLY A 23 15.57 22.03 -24.50
CA GLY A 23 14.97 22.39 -23.22
C GLY A 23 13.61 21.72 -22.99
N GLY A 24 12.76 21.68 -24.03
CA GLY A 24 11.46 21.03 -23.98
C GLY A 24 11.55 19.52 -23.75
N LEU A 25 12.45 18.83 -24.45
CA LEU A 25 12.69 17.39 -24.22
C LEU A 25 13.20 17.11 -22.80
N GLY A 26 14.08 17.97 -22.28
CA GLY A 26 14.56 17.89 -20.90
C GLY A 26 13.44 17.99 -19.87
N MET A 27 12.53 18.95 -20.04
CA MET A 27 11.37 19.13 -19.14
C MET A 27 10.40 17.95 -19.21
N LEU A 28 10.13 17.41 -20.41
CA LEU A 28 9.26 16.24 -20.57
C LEU A 28 9.84 14.99 -19.91
N ALA A 29 11.16 14.79 -19.98
CA ALA A 29 11.82 13.69 -19.30
C ALA A 29 11.64 13.77 -17.77
N LEU A 30 11.84 14.96 -17.18
CA LEU A 30 11.62 15.19 -15.75
C LEU A 30 10.15 15.00 -15.36
N GLN A 31 9.22 15.49 -16.19
CA GLN A 31 7.79 15.32 -15.95
C GLN A 31 7.38 13.84 -15.93
N SER A 32 7.93 13.03 -16.84
CA SER A 32 7.68 11.59 -16.86
C SER A 32 8.14 10.91 -15.58
N GLN A 33 9.34 11.23 -15.10
CA GLN A 33 9.85 10.68 -13.82
C GLN A 33 8.99 11.15 -12.63
N ALA A 34 8.59 12.41 -12.60
CA ALA A 34 7.75 12.96 -11.54
C ALA A 34 6.39 12.24 -11.45
N VAL A 35 5.77 11.92 -12.59
CA VAL A 35 4.51 11.17 -12.65
C VAL A 35 4.68 9.73 -12.15
N GLN A 36 5.81 9.07 -12.44
CA GLN A 36 6.10 7.73 -11.94
C GLN A 36 6.29 7.74 -10.42
N ASN A 37 7.07 8.69 -9.90
CA ASN A 37 7.31 8.82 -8.46
C ASN A 37 6.02 9.13 -7.69
N THR A 38 5.16 10.00 -8.25
CA THR A 38 3.86 10.32 -7.65
C THR A 38 2.97 9.07 -7.54
N GLN A 39 2.92 8.24 -8.59
CA GLN A 39 2.15 6.99 -8.56
C GLN A 39 2.69 6.01 -7.51
N ALA A 40 4.01 5.83 -7.43
CA ALA A 40 4.62 4.97 -6.42
C ALA A 40 4.29 5.44 -4.99
N ALA A 41 4.35 6.76 -4.75
CA ALA A 41 3.99 7.36 -3.47
C ALA A 41 2.51 7.12 -3.10
N ILE A 42 1.58 7.20 -4.07
CA ILE A 42 0.16 6.88 -3.85
C ILE A 42 -0.02 5.42 -3.44
N LEU A 43 0.65 4.48 -4.12
CA LEU A 43 0.55 3.05 -3.79
C LEU A 43 1.09 2.76 -2.38
N GLN A 44 2.26 3.33 -2.04
CA GLN A 44 2.83 3.21 -0.71
C GLN A 44 1.90 3.84 0.35
N GLY A 45 1.34 5.02 0.08
CA GLY A 45 0.38 5.68 0.97
C GLY A 45 -0.88 4.84 1.22
N ASN A 46 -1.43 4.23 0.15
CA ASN A 46 -2.55 3.30 0.27
C ASN A 46 -2.20 2.08 1.14
N ALA A 47 -1.00 1.51 0.98
CA ALA A 47 -0.55 0.36 1.77
C ALA A 47 -0.40 0.70 3.26
N VAL A 48 0.18 1.87 3.58
CA VAL A 48 0.30 2.39 4.96
C VAL A 48 -1.09 2.58 5.57
N MET A 49 -1.98 3.30 4.87
CA MET A 49 -3.35 3.52 5.31
C MET A 49 -4.08 2.20 5.57
N LEU A 50 -3.99 1.23 4.64
CA LEU A 50 -4.64 -0.07 4.79
C LEU A 50 -4.12 -0.85 6.00
N ALA A 51 -2.82 -0.83 6.27
CA ALA A 51 -2.24 -1.51 7.43
C ALA A 51 -2.72 -0.88 8.75
N HIS A 52 -2.74 0.46 8.83
CA HIS A 52 -3.23 1.17 10.01
C HIS A 52 -4.74 0.98 10.21
N ASP A 53 -5.54 1.02 9.14
CA ASP A 53 -6.98 0.77 9.21
C ASP A 53 -7.27 -0.62 9.82
N LEU A 54 -6.52 -1.65 9.43
CA LEU A 54 -6.68 -2.98 10.01
C LEU A 54 -6.28 -3.04 11.48
N LEU A 55 -5.19 -2.37 11.85
CA LEU A 55 -4.76 -2.27 13.24
C LEU A 55 -5.84 -1.59 14.11
N GLU A 56 -6.44 -0.50 13.63
CA GLU A 56 -7.53 0.18 14.34
C GLU A 56 -8.79 -0.69 14.44
N MET A 57 -9.11 -1.48 13.41
CA MET A 57 -10.22 -2.46 13.48
C MET A 57 -9.96 -3.52 14.57
N MET A 58 -8.72 -4.02 14.69
CA MET A 58 -8.32 -4.93 15.77
C MET A 58 -8.42 -4.26 17.14
N ARG A 59 -7.98 -2.99 17.28
CA ARG A 59 -8.09 -2.22 18.53
C ARG A 59 -9.54 -1.96 18.94
N SER A 60 -10.44 -1.79 17.98
CA SER A 60 -11.87 -1.67 18.25
C SER A 60 -12.51 -2.99 18.68
N ASN A 61 -11.89 -4.13 18.38
CA ASN A 61 -12.41 -5.47 18.63
C ASN A 61 -11.37 -6.33 19.37
N ARG A 62 -10.89 -5.81 20.51
CA ARG A 62 -9.78 -6.43 21.27
C ARG A 62 -10.10 -7.86 21.70
N ASP A 63 -11.34 -8.15 22.05
CA ASP A 63 -11.78 -9.49 22.50
C ASP A 63 -11.60 -10.57 21.43
N ALA A 64 -11.54 -10.21 20.15
CA ALA A 64 -11.28 -11.15 19.06
C ALA A 64 -9.78 -11.35 18.79
N VAL A 65 -8.90 -10.57 19.42
CA VAL A 65 -7.44 -10.64 19.23
C VAL A 65 -6.70 -11.01 20.51
N LEU A 66 -7.24 -10.65 21.67
CA LEU A 66 -6.68 -10.94 22.98
C LEU A 66 -7.43 -12.09 23.64
N ASP A 67 -6.71 -12.95 24.34
CA ASP A 67 -7.29 -13.94 25.23
C ASP A 67 -7.72 -13.33 26.58
N ALA A 68 -8.31 -14.15 27.45
CA ALA A 68 -8.75 -13.71 28.79
C ALA A 68 -7.62 -13.21 29.70
N THR A 69 -6.35 -13.49 29.35
CA THR A 69 -5.16 -13.02 30.07
C THR A 69 -4.59 -11.72 29.48
N GLY A 70 -5.21 -11.20 28.41
CA GLY A 70 -4.74 -9.99 27.72
C GLY A 70 -3.57 -10.24 26.78
N GLN A 71 -3.25 -11.50 26.46
CA GLN A 71 -2.21 -11.86 25.50
C GLN A 71 -2.80 -12.06 24.10
N LEU A 72 -1.98 -11.91 23.06
CA LEU A 72 -2.39 -12.18 21.68
C LEU A 72 -2.82 -13.64 21.51
N ASN A 73 -4.10 -13.83 21.18
CA ASN A 73 -4.68 -15.11 20.81
C ASN A 73 -4.15 -15.53 19.43
N GLY A 74 -3.37 -16.61 19.37
CA GLY A 74 -2.84 -17.17 18.12
C GLY A 74 -3.92 -17.65 17.14
N GLU A 75 -5.15 -17.89 17.61
CA GLU A 75 -6.28 -18.35 16.83
C GLU A 75 -7.24 -17.22 16.41
N SER A 76 -6.85 -15.95 16.65
CA SER A 76 -7.64 -14.77 16.28
C SER A 76 -8.09 -14.81 14.83
N LYS A 77 -9.37 -14.54 14.56
CA LYS A 77 -9.89 -14.46 13.18
C LYS A 77 -9.46 -13.22 12.41
N TYR A 78 -8.75 -12.29 13.06
CA TYR A 78 -8.03 -11.24 12.36
C TYR A 78 -6.73 -11.73 11.74
N PHE A 79 -6.21 -12.89 12.15
CA PHE A 79 -4.98 -13.42 11.61
C PHE A 79 -5.18 -14.16 10.28
N LYS A 80 -4.26 -13.87 9.37
CA LYS A 80 -4.03 -14.55 8.10
C LYS A 80 -2.58 -15.04 8.13
N ALA A 81 -2.40 -16.36 8.22
CA ALA A 81 -1.07 -16.96 8.16
C ALA A 81 -0.35 -16.65 6.84
N GLU A 82 0.97 -16.75 6.86
CA GLU A 82 1.77 -16.72 5.64
C GLU A 82 1.30 -17.82 4.68
N LYS A 83 1.23 -17.50 3.39
CA LYS A 83 0.84 -18.43 2.32
C LYS A 83 -0.58 -19.02 2.45
N SER A 84 -1.42 -18.49 3.35
CA SER A 84 -2.83 -18.85 3.44
C SER A 84 -3.72 -17.91 2.63
N ALA A 85 -4.88 -18.40 2.21
CA ALA A 85 -5.90 -17.56 1.60
C ALA A 85 -6.52 -16.61 2.64
N PHE A 86 -7.03 -15.48 2.17
CA PHE A 86 -7.91 -14.61 2.96
C PHE A 86 -9.32 -15.21 3.08
N PRO A 87 -10.09 -14.83 4.11
CA PRO A 87 -11.52 -15.13 4.16
C PRO A 87 -12.27 -14.47 2.98
N ALA A 88 -13.42 -15.04 2.64
CA ALA A 88 -14.29 -14.50 1.59
C ALA A 88 -14.73 -13.05 1.90
N ILE A 89 -14.88 -12.23 0.86
CA ILE A 89 -15.42 -10.88 0.97
C ILE A 89 -16.92 -10.97 1.29
N PRO A 90 -17.40 -10.36 2.39
CA PRO A 90 -18.83 -10.26 2.68
C PRO A 90 -19.53 -9.23 1.79
N ASP A 91 -20.83 -9.41 1.54
CA ASP A 91 -21.63 -8.49 0.71
C ASP A 91 -22.00 -7.17 1.43
N ASN A 92 -21.77 -7.07 2.74
CA ASN A 92 -22.26 -5.98 3.59
C ASN A 92 -21.14 -5.08 4.16
N CYS A 93 -19.98 -5.00 3.52
CA CYS A 93 -18.83 -4.24 4.03
C CYS A 93 -19.12 -2.76 4.36
N GLY A 94 -20.12 -2.14 3.73
CA GLY A 94 -20.50 -0.74 3.97
C GLY A 94 -21.58 -0.52 5.04
N THR A 95 -22.34 -1.56 5.40
CA THR A 95 -23.53 -1.44 6.28
C THR A 95 -23.42 -2.30 7.55
N ARG A 96 -22.23 -2.83 7.80
CA ARG A 96 -21.99 -3.81 8.85
C ARG A 96 -22.07 -3.21 10.25
N GLN A 97 -22.77 -3.92 11.15
CA GLN A 97 -22.73 -3.64 12.58
C GLN A 97 -21.44 -4.21 13.20
N ARG A 98 -20.67 -3.34 13.86
CA ARG A 98 -19.42 -3.70 14.57
C ARG A 98 -19.56 -3.70 16.10
N GLY A 99 -20.69 -3.22 16.61
CA GLY A 99 -20.89 -2.94 18.03
C GLY A 99 -20.87 -4.17 18.95
N SER A 100 -20.98 -5.38 18.41
CA SER A 100 -20.92 -6.63 19.18
C SER A 100 -19.52 -7.24 19.26
N GLY A 101 -18.56 -6.77 18.46
CA GLY A 101 -17.22 -7.37 18.38
C GLY A 101 -17.23 -8.88 18.06
N GLY A 102 -16.15 -9.56 18.45
CA GLY A 102 -15.96 -11.00 18.38
C GLY A 102 -15.45 -11.53 17.03
N ASP A 103 -15.31 -12.86 16.96
CA ASP A 103 -14.72 -13.59 15.83
C ASP A 103 -15.46 -13.41 14.51
N GLY A 104 -16.79 -13.30 14.57
CA GLY A 104 -17.61 -13.01 13.39
C GLY A 104 -17.24 -11.64 12.82
N VAL A 105 -17.13 -10.62 13.67
CA VAL A 105 -16.66 -9.27 13.29
C VAL A 105 -15.25 -9.33 12.72
N ALA A 106 -14.33 -10.02 13.38
CA ALA A 106 -12.96 -10.17 12.91
C ALA A 106 -12.85 -10.79 11.50
N THR A 107 -13.51 -11.94 11.26
CA THR A 107 -13.45 -12.66 9.99
C THR A 107 -13.89 -11.78 8.81
N ALA A 108 -15.03 -11.11 8.98
CA ALA A 108 -15.60 -10.31 7.90
C ALA A 108 -14.94 -8.92 7.79
N ASP A 109 -14.29 -8.41 8.84
CA ASP A 109 -13.46 -7.20 8.74
C ASP A 109 -12.24 -7.49 7.88
N LEU A 110 -11.59 -8.63 8.10
CA LEU A 110 -10.46 -9.09 7.30
C LEU A 110 -10.88 -9.35 5.83
N GLY A 111 -12.06 -9.91 5.59
CA GLY A 111 -12.61 -10.08 4.24
C GLY A 111 -12.93 -8.75 3.56
N CYS A 112 -13.56 -7.80 4.25
CA CYS A 112 -13.82 -6.46 3.73
C CYS A 112 -12.54 -5.65 3.48
N TRP A 113 -11.53 -5.84 4.33
CA TRP A 113 -10.21 -5.27 4.16
C TRP A 113 -9.54 -5.79 2.88
N ARG A 114 -9.62 -7.10 2.60
CA ARG A 114 -9.20 -7.67 1.30
C ARG A 114 -9.89 -6.97 0.12
N GLY A 115 -11.20 -6.78 0.17
CA GLY A 115 -11.93 -6.07 -0.88
C GLY A 115 -11.54 -4.60 -1.04
N ARG A 116 -10.96 -3.95 -0.02
CA ARG A 116 -10.34 -2.62 -0.15
C ARG A 116 -8.95 -2.70 -0.78
N ILE A 117 -8.14 -3.69 -0.39
CA ILE A 117 -6.83 -3.96 -1.00
C ILE A 117 -6.97 -4.13 -2.51
N GLU A 118 -7.89 -5.01 -2.95
CA GLU A 118 -8.11 -5.30 -4.38
C GLU A 118 -8.53 -4.07 -5.21
N ARG A 119 -9.16 -3.07 -4.57
CA ARG A 119 -9.58 -1.82 -5.23
C ARG A 119 -8.51 -0.75 -5.25
N LEU A 120 -7.61 -0.74 -4.27
CA LEU A 120 -6.64 0.35 -4.06
C LEU A 120 -5.22 0.00 -4.49
N LEU A 121 -4.90 -1.29 -4.57
CA LEU A 121 -3.58 -1.79 -4.89
C LEU A 121 -3.62 -2.77 -6.06
N PRO A 122 -2.62 -2.72 -6.96
CA PRO A 122 -2.45 -3.72 -7.99
C PRO A 122 -2.02 -5.06 -7.37
N VAL A 123 -2.98 -5.96 -7.17
CA VAL A 123 -2.77 -7.27 -6.57
C VAL A 123 -3.35 -8.38 -7.44
N THR A 124 -2.83 -9.58 -7.27
CA THR A 124 -3.38 -10.83 -7.83
C THR A 124 -3.68 -11.80 -6.69
N GLU A 125 -4.51 -12.81 -6.93
CA GLU A 125 -4.81 -13.86 -5.93
C GLU A 125 -3.54 -14.54 -5.38
N ASP A 126 -2.56 -14.77 -6.26
CA ASP A 126 -1.25 -15.33 -5.88
C ASP A 126 -0.49 -14.41 -4.92
N LEU A 127 -0.50 -13.11 -5.18
CA LEU A 127 0.15 -12.10 -4.36
C LEU A 127 -0.56 -11.95 -3.01
N LEU A 128 -1.90 -11.91 -3.02
CA LEU A 128 -2.74 -11.91 -1.81
C LEU A 128 -2.45 -13.12 -0.90
N THR A 129 -2.22 -14.29 -1.50
CA THR A 129 -1.95 -15.52 -0.74
C THR A 129 -0.52 -15.53 -0.19
N LYS A 130 0.48 -15.25 -1.03
CA LYS A 130 1.91 -15.44 -0.74
C LYS A 130 2.55 -14.29 0.04
N GLU A 131 2.23 -13.05 -0.34
CA GLU A 131 2.99 -11.87 0.11
C GLU A 131 2.31 -11.13 1.28
N PHE A 132 1.01 -11.34 1.49
CA PHE A 132 0.32 -10.76 2.65
C PHE A 132 0.41 -11.65 3.87
N ALA A 133 0.51 -11.06 5.05
CA ALA A 133 0.45 -11.77 6.32
C ALA A 133 -0.16 -10.86 7.39
N VAL A 134 -0.99 -11.44 8.25
CA VAL A 134 -1.50 -10.79 9.46
C VAL A 134 -1.36 -11.79 10.58
N CYS A 135 -0.39 -11.60 11.46
CA CYS A 135 -0.05 -12.63 12.42
C CYS A 135 0.72 -12.07 13.60
N ARG A 136 0.91 -12.91 14.61
CA ARG A 136 1.80 -12.64 15.73
C ARG A 136 3.26 -12.68 15.28
N SER A 137 4.09 -11.81 15.85
CA SER A 137 5.51 -11.71 15.54
C SER A 137 6.34 -11.44 16.78
N ALA A 138 7.36 -12.27 17.04
CA ALA A 138 8.32 -12.07 18.12
C ALA A 138 9.44 -11.10 17.72
N SER A 139 10.05 -11.31 16.55
CA SER A 139 11.14 -10.48 16.03
C SER A 139 11.19 -10.55 14.50
N GLY A 140 11.76 -9.51 13.88
CA GLY A 140 11.85 -9.42 12.41
C GLY A 140 10.50 -9.31 11.71
N GLU A 141 10.48 -9.66 10.42
CA GLU A 141 9.28 -9.64 9.57
C GLU A 141 8.80 -11.06 9.24
N ALA A 142 8.66 -11.89 10.27
CA ALA A 142 8.13 -13.24 10.13
C ALA A 142 7.00 -13.48 11.12
N CYS A 143 6.03 -14.31 10.72
CA CYS A 143 5.06 -14.86 11.65
C CYS A 143 5.74 -15.77 12.68
N SER A 144 5.23 -15.74 13.91
CA SER A 144 5.70 -16.59 14.99
C SER A 144 4.55 -16.96 15.92
N ASP A 145 4.59 -18.20 16.41
CA ASP A 145 3.73 -18.64 17.51
C ASP A 145 4.17 -18.07 18.86
N ALA A 146 5.09 -17.09 18.89
CA ALA A 146 5.57 -16.35 20.05
C ALA A 146 5.52 -14.83 19.77
N GLY A 147 5.45 -14.00 20.81
CA GLY A 147 5.52 -12.54 20.70
C GLY A 147 4.25 -11.79 21.12
N SER A 148 4.41 -10.51 21.44
CA SER A 148 3.35 -9.59 21.87
C SER A 148 2.93 -8.59 20.78
N LEU A 149 3.56 -8.64 19.60
CA LEU A 149 3.29 -7.74 18.50
C LEU A 149 2.44 -8.41 17.43
N VAL A 150 1.50 -7.65 16.89
CA VAL A 150 0.82 -7.99 15.64
C VAL A 150 1.63 -7.41 14.49
N MET A 151 1.90 -8.24 13.49
CA MET A 151 2.50 -7.86 12.23
C MET A 151 1.44 -7.88 11.14
N ILE A 152 1.39 -6.80 10.35
CA ILE A 152 0.53 -6.65 9.17
C ILE A 152 1.45 -6.35 7.99
N ARG A 153 1.57 -7.28 7.05
CA ARG A 153 2.27 -7.11 5.78
C ARG A 153 1.26 -6.87 4.66
N VAL A 154 1.42 -5.74 3.99
CA VAL A 154 0.67 -5.35 2.80
C VAL A 154 1.63 -5.35 1.61
N ALA A 155 1.24 -5.97 0.50
CA ALA A 155 2.06 -6.05 -0.69
C ALA A 155 1.31 -5.60 -1.95
N TRP A 156 2.03 -5.12 -2.96
CA TRP A 156 1.47 -4.72 -4.24
C TRP A 156 2.47 -4.90 -5.38
N ALA A 157 1.96 -5.09 -6.60
CA ALA A 157 2.79 -5.19 -7.78
C ALA A 157 3.14 -3.80 -8.35
N ASP A 158 4.42 -3.48 -8.44
CA ASP A 158 4.92 -2.30 -9.13
C ASP A 158 6.20 -2.62 -9.92
N LYS A 159 6.01 -2.94 -11.20
CA LYS A 159 7.11 -3.18 -12.14
C LYS A 159 7.71 -1.89 -12.70
N ARG A 160 7.06 -0.74 -12.49
CA ARG A 160 7.41 0.52 -13.16
C ARG A 160 8.45 1.30 -12.37
N SER A 161 8.29 1.37 -11.04
CA SER A 161 9.18 2.19 -10.20
C SER A 161 10.62 1.66 -10.10
N LYS A 162 10.86 0.37 -10.35
CA LYS A 162 12.14 -0.32 -10.09
C LYS A 162 12.65 -0.17 -8.64
N MET A 163 11.80 0.29 -7.73
CA MET A 163 12.13 0.49 -6.32
C MET A 163 12.00 -0.79 -5.49
N CYS A 164 11.41 -1.83 -6.08
CA CYS A 164 10.99 -3.05 -5.39
C CYS A 164 11.60 -4.27 -6.06
N ASP A 165 11.97 -5.26 -5.25
CA ASP A 165 12.57 -6.50 -5.74
C ASP A 165 11.51 -7.33 -6.48
N GLY A 166 11.89 -7.91 -7.62
CA GLY A 166 10.98 -8.68 -8.47
C GLY A 166 9.73 -7.94 -8.98
N GLY A 167 9.65 -6.61 -8.81
CA GLY A 167 8.45 -5.83 -9.12
C GLY A 167 7.30 -6.01 -8.13
N VAL A 168 7.58 -6.51 -6.92
CA VAL A 168 6.63 -6.62 -5.80
C VAL A 168 7.15 -5.77 -4.64
N CYS A 169 6.35 -4.81 -4.23
CA CYS A 169 6.64 -3.97 -3.08
C CYS A 169 5.88 -4.48 -1.86
N SER A 170 6.44 -4.27 -0.67
CA SER A 170 5.77 -4.58 0.59
C SER A 170 5.96 -3.48 1.62
N TYR A 171 4.95 -3.31 2.46
CA TYR A 171 5.00 -2.50 3.68
C TYR A 171 4.64 -3.40 4.87
N VAL A 172 5.43 -3.33 5.93
CA VAL A 172 5.23 -4.11 7.15
C VAL A 172 5.02 -3.17 8.33
N LEU A 173 3.86 -3.31 8.98
CA LEU A 173 3.54 -2.65 10.24
C LEU A 173 3.68 -3.67 11.38
N ARG A 174 4.39 -3.32 12.45
CA ARG A 174 4.47 -4.12 13.69
C ARG A 174 4.04 -3.24 14.85
N ALA A 175 3.03 -3.67 15.60
CA ALA A 175 2.44 -2.86 16.67
C ALA A 175 1.87 -3.70 17.83
N GLU A 176 1.75 -3.07 18.99
CA GLU A 176 1.03 -3.58 20.17
C GLU A 176 -0.46 -3.15 20.14
N LEU A 177 -1.30 -3.93 20.83
CA LEU A 177 -2.77 -3.83 20.86
C LEU A 177 -3.35 -3.50 22.24
#